data_AF-A0A917NJN6-F1
#
_entry.id   AF-A0A917NJN6-F1
#
_cell.length_a   1.000
_cell.length_b   1.000
_cell.length_c   1.000
_cell.angle_alpha   90.00
_cell.angle_beta   90.00
_cell.angle_gamma   90.00
#
_symmetry.space_group_name_H-M   'P 1'
#
loop_
_entity.id
_entity.type
_entity.pdbx_description
1 polymer ?
#
loop_
_entity_poly.entity_id
_entity_poly.type
_entity_poly.pdbx_seq_one_letter_code
_entity_poly.pdbx_strand_id
1 'polypeptide(L)'
;MAETAMAPHATAPIPEPVQDWREWLPENARSFRRTLLLRRDGARLHAGSRPDGADLDRIAHKIAFLPTSGVPERGAQMALAAGRFTVGSVLEEQADTGRGVGADSAAVPPIDHESAFEAGLALILDGLTCRIGALISLVTVHAASRSD
;
A
#
# COMPACT_ATOMS: atom_id res chain seq x y z
N MET A 1 17.23 -0.35 14.21
CA MET A 1 16.41 0.86 14.45
C MET A 1 15.16 0.88 13.59
N ALA A 2 15.28 0.83 12.25
CA ALA A 2 14.13 0.74 11.34
C ALA A 2 13.32 -0.56 11.54
N GLU A 3 14.01 -1.70 11.64
CA GLU A 3 13.42 -3.02 11.93
C GLU A 3 12.59 -3.00 13.23
N THR A 4 13.18 -2.55 14.34
CA THR A 4 12.46 -2.41 15.63
C THR A 4 11.25 -1.47 15.55
N ALA A 5 11.32 -0.42 14.73
CA ALA A 5 10.19 0.49 14.52
C ALA A 5 9.06 -0.15 13.69
N MET A 6 9.40 -1.12 12.83
CA MET A 6 8.47 -1.86 11.98
C MET A 6 7.83 -3.08 12.66
N ALA A 7 8.27 -3.45 13.86
CA ALA A 7 7.78 -4.63 14.59
C ALA A 7 6.23 -4.75 14.66
N PRO A 8 5.44 -3.68 14.88
CA PRO A 8 3.97 -3.77 14.87
C PRO A 8 3.37 -4.16 13.51
N HIS A 9 3.98 -3.73 12.41
CA HIS A 9 3.56 -4.13 11.07
C HIS A 9 4.12 -5.49 10.69
N ALA A 10 5.31 -5.83 11.18
CA ALA A 10 5.94 -7.13 10.96
C ALA A 10 5.07 -8.26 11.52
N THR A 11 4.35 -8.05 12.61
CA THR A 11 3.41 -9.02 13.20
C THR A 11 1.98 -8.94 12.65
N ALA A 12 1.69 -8.01 11.72
CA ALA A 12 0.36 -7.92 11.10
C ALA A 12 0.02 -9.23 10.35
N PRO A 13 -1.28 -9.60 10.27
CA PRO A 13 -1.69 -10.82 9.57
C PRO A 13 -1.13 -10.89 8.14
N ILE A 14 -0.59 -12.04 7.76
CA ILE A 14 -0.29 -12.35 6.36
C ILE A 14 -1.58 -12.78 5.67
N PRO A 15 -1.73 -12.50 4.37
CA PRO A 15 -2.93 -12.89 3.66
C PRO A 15 -3.05 -14.42 3.60
N GLU A 16 -4.27 -14.91 3.85
CA GLU A 16 -4.62 -16.31 3.62
C GLU A 16 -4.93 -16.55 2.12
N PRO A 17 -4.68 -17.75 1.57
CA PRO A 17 -4.87 -18.00 0.14
C PRO A 17 -6.27 -17.71 -0.42
N VAL A 18 -7.30 -17.77 0.42
CA VAL A 18 -8.71 -17.56 0.05
C VAL A 18 -9.22 -16.15 0.33
N GLN A 19 -8.38 -15.27 0.87
CA GLN A 19 -8.77 -13.91 1.24
C GLN A 19 -8.95 -13.03 -0.01
N ASP A 20 -9.94 -12.12 0.01
CA ASP A 20 -10.07 -11.11 -1.05
C ASP A 20 -8.95 -10.07 -0.91
N TRP A 21 -8.15 -9.93 -1.96
CA TRP A 21 -7.08 -8.93 -2.03
C TRP A 21 -7.62 -7.50 -1.90
N ARG A 22 -8.89 -7.25 -2.24
CA ARG A 22 -9.56 -5.95 -2.09
C ARG A 22 -9.79 -5.55 -0.65
N GLU A 23 -9.91 -6.53 0.24
CA GLU A 23 -10.04 -6.30 1.68
C GLU A 23 -8.66 -6.26 2.34
N TRP A 24 -7.79 -7.18 1.94
CA TRP A 24 -6.47 -7.33 2.53
C TRP A 24 -5.53 -6.15 2.21
N LEU A 25 -5.47 -5.71 0.94
CA LEU A 25 -4.50 -4.70 0.52
C LEU A 25 -4.70 -3.35 1.24
N PRO A 26 -5.93 -2.81 1.37
CA PRO A 26 -6.15 -1.60 2.14
C PRO A 26 -5.81 -1.76 3.62
N GLU A 27 -6.15 -2.88 4.25
CA GLU A 27 -5.84 -3.10 5.66
C GLU A 27 -4.33 -3.22 5.90
N ASN A 28 -3.61 -3.88 4.98
CA ASN A 28 -2.15 -3.92 5.03
C ASN A 28 -1.55 -2.51 4.91
N ALA A 29 -2.05 -1.66 4.01
CA ALA A 29 -1.60 -0.27 3.87
C ALA A 29 -1.89 0.57 5.12
N ARG A 30 -3.08 0.44 5.72
CA ARG A 30 -3.45 1.11 6.98
C ARG A 30 -2.57 0.67 8.15
N SER A 31 -2.36 -0.64 8.30
CA SER A 31 -1.44 -1.19 9.30
C SER A 31 -0.03 -0.63 9.14
N PHE A 32 0.43 -0.51 7.90
CA PHE A 32 1.74 0.06 7.60
C PHE A 32 1.80 1.54 7.96
N ARG A 33 0.82 2.35 7.54
CA ARG A 33 0.71 3.77 7.90
C ARG A 33 0.71 3.97 9.41
N ARG A 34 -0.16 3.28 10.14
CA ARG A 34 -0.23 3.34 11.61
C ARG A 34 1.13 3.07 12.23
N THR A 35 1.85 2.07 11.74
CA THR A 35 3.18 1.70 12.26
C THR A 35 4.22 2.79 12.01
N LEU A 36 4.27 3.37 10.81
CA LEU A 36 5.20 4.46 10.48
C LEU A 36 4.94 5.71 11.33
N LEU A 37 3.68 5.98 11.68
CA LEU A 37 3.28 7.14 12.49
C LEU A 37 3.59 6.99 13.99
N LEU A 38 3.90 5.79 14.49
CA LEU A 38 4.26 5.57 15.90
C LEU A 38 5.55 6.29 16.33
N ARG A 39 6.35 6.78 15.37
CA ARG A 39 7.62 7.47 15.61
C ARG A 39 7.64 8.76 14.81
N ARG A 40 8.18 9.83 15.41
CA ARG A 40 8.31 11.17 14.79
C ARG A 40 8.86 11.14 13.35
N ASP A 41 9.90 10.35 13.11
CA ASP A 41 10.56 10.21 11.80
C ASP A 41 10.42 8.78 11.25
N GLY A 42 9.35 8.06 11.59
CA GLY A 42 9.20 6.65 11.25
C GLY A 42 9.27 6.36 9.75
N ALA A 43 8.65 7.20 8.90
CA ALA A 43 8.74 7.03 7.45
C ALA A 43 10.15 7.34 6.91
N ARG A 44 10.86 8.32 7.49
CA ARG A 44 12.26 8.62 7.13
C ARG A 44 13.21 7.51 7.52
N LEU A 45 13.01 6.89 8.69
CA LEU A 45 13.80 5.75 9.15
C LEU A 45 13.54 4.50 8.30
N HIS A 46 12.31 4.33 7.81
CA HIS A 46 11.96 3.23 6.93
C HIS A 46 12.46 3.44 5.49
N ALA A 47 12.41 4.65 4.96
CA ALA A 47 12.79 4.96 3.59
C ALA A 47 14.24 4.52 3.30
N GLY A 48 14.43 3.72 2.25
CA GLY A 48 15.73 3.20 1.84
C GLY A 48 16.22 1.99 2.64
N SER A 49 15.47 1.55 3.67
CA SER A 49 15.74 0.28 4.35
C SER A 49 15.51 -0.90 3.40
N ARG A 50 16.28 -1.97 3.61
CA ARG A 50 16.06 -3.26 2.95
C ARG A 50 15.58 -4.24 4.00
N PRO A 51 14.50 -4.99 3.74
CA PRO A 51 14.11 -6.09 4.60
C PRO A 51 15.20 -7.17 4.60
N ASP A 52 15.39 -7.82 5.73
CA ASP A 52 16.30 -8.94 5.91
C ASP A 52 15.56 -10.16 6.48
N GLY A 53 16.22 -11.32 6.44
CA GLY A 53 15.76 -12.58 7.03
C GLY A 53 14.24 -12.82 6.90
N ALA A 54 13.58 -12.89 8.05
CA ALA A 54 12.15 -13.20 8.15
C ALA A 54 11.22 -12.12 7.54
N ASP A 55 11.64 -10.86 7.50
CA ASP A 55 10.85 -9.78 6.90
C ASP A 55 10.82 -9.90 5.37
N LEU A 56 11.93 -10.35 4.76
CA LEU A 56 11.99 -10.58 3.32
C LEU A 56 11.04 -11.72 2.91
N ASP A 57 11.04 -12.83 3.65
CA ASP A 57 10.14 -13.97 3.38
C ASP A 57 8.67 -13.57 3.51
N ARG A 58 8.34 -12.75 4.51
CA ARG A 58 6.97 -12.23 4.70
C ARG A 58 6.55 -11.30 3.56
N ILE A 59 7.44 -10.42 3.09
CA ILE A 59 7.17 -9.57 1.93
C ILE A 59 6.99 -10.41 0.68
N ALA A 60 7.84 -11.42 0.47
CA ALA A 60 7.71 -12.35 -0.64
C ALA A 60 6.35 -13.09 -0.61
N HIS A 61 5.90 -13.55 0.56
CA HIS A 61 4.57 -14.16 0.74
C HIS A 61 3.44 -13.21 0.36
N LYS A 62 3.48 -11.96 0.86
CA LYS A 62 2.49 -10.92 0.54
C LYS A 62 2.42 -10.62 -0.96
N ILE A 63 3.56 -10.62 -1.64
CA ILE A 63 3.64 -10.40 -3.09
C ILE A 63 3.10 -11.63 -3.85
N ALA A 64 3.46 -12.84 -3.43
CA ALA A 64 3.05 -14.09 -4.07
C ALA A 64 1.55 -14.37 -3.92
N PHE A 65 0.91 -13.88 -2.85
CA PHE A 65 -0.53 -13.97 -2.62
C PHE A 65 -1.37 -13.28 -3.71
N LEU A 66 -0.85 -12.23 -4.36
CA LEU A 66 -1.62 -11.46 -5.33
C LEU A 66 -1.93 -12.29 -6.60
N PRO A 67 -0.94 -12.93 -7.26
CA PRO A 67 -1.21 -13.94 -8.30
C PRO A 67 -2.23 -15.00 -7.92
N THR A 68 -2.12 -15.57 -6.71
CA THR A 68 -3.01 -16.65 -6.27
C THR A 68 -4.44 -16.19 -6.01
N SER A 69 -4.65 -14.91 -5.72
CA SER A 69 -5.97 -14.29 -5.52
C SER A 69 -6.58 -13.70 -6.80
N GLY A 70 -6.00 -14.03 -7.97
CA GLY A 70 -6.51 -13.59 -9.27
C GLY A 70 -6.00 -12.21 -9.73
N VAL A 71 -4.99 -11.66 -9.05
CA VAL A 71 -4.31 -10.43 -9.47
C VAL A 71 -3.15 -10.79 -10.39
N PRO A 72 -3.11 -10.34 -11.66
CA PRO A 72 -2.02 -10.63 -12.58
C PRO A 72 -0.65 -10.21 -12.03
N GLU A 73 0.45 -10.74 -12.57
CA GLU A 73 1.83 -10.45 -12.10
C GLU A 73 2.15 -8.94 -12.05
N ARG A 74 1.58 -8.15 -12.96
CA ARG A 74 1.68 -6.68 -12.94
C ARG A 74 1.03 -6.03 -11.71
N GLY A 75 0.10 -6.70 -11.05
CA GLY A 75 -0.51 -6.23 -9.81
C GLY A 75 0.38 -6.37 -8.57
N ALA A 76 1.41 -7.22 -8.60
CA ALA A 76 2.48 -7.18 -7.59
C ALA A 76 3.19 -5.80 -7.59
N GLN A 77 3.42 -5.24 -8.78
CA GLN A 77 3.97 -3.87 -8.91
C GLN A 77 3.01 -2.82 -8.33
N MET A 78 1.70 -3.07 -8.37
CA MET A 78 0.69 -2.18 -7.80
C MET A 78 0.65 -2.23 -6.27
N ALA A 79 0.79 -3.41 -5.66
CA ALA A 79 0.91 -3.52 -4.21
C ALA A 79 2.21 -2.85 -3.71
N LEU A 80 3.30 -2.99 -4.47
CA LEU A 80 4.53 -2.24 -4.24
C LEU A 80 4.34 -0.72 -4.42
N ALA A 81 3.43 -0.28 -5.29
CA ALA A 81 3.07 1.12 -5.44
C ALA A 81 2.27 1.62 -4.24
N ALA A 82 1.30 0.84 -3.73
CA ALA A 82 0.55 1.16 -2.50
C ALA A 82 1.48 1.31 -1.29
N GLY A 83 2.50 0.45 -1.17
CA GLY A 83 3.54 0.60 -0.13
C GLY A 83 4.34 1.91 -0.26
N ARG A 84 4.79 2.26 -1.47
CA ARG A 84 5.51 3.52 -1.72
C ARG A 84 4.64 4.75 -1.48
N PHE A 85 3.38 4.69 -1.90
CA PHE A 85 2.38 5.71 -1.62
C PHE A 85 2.22 5.92 -0.11
N THR A 86 2.11 4.83 0.66
CA THR A 86 1.98 4.89 2.11
C THR A 86 3.19 5.59 2.76
N VAL A 87 4.41 5.23 2.36
CA VAL A 87 5.63 5.89 2.86
C VAL A 87 5.64 7.37 2.52
N GLY A 88 5.33 7.73 1.27
CA GLY A 88 5.28 9.13 0.83
C GLY A 88 4.24 9.96 1.57
N SER A 89 3.04 9.42 1.75
CA SER A 89 1.97 10.07 2.51
C SER A 89 2.38 10.35 3.95
N VAL A 90 3.01 9.39 4.63
CA VAL A 90 3.48 9.58 6.00
C VAL A 90 4.68 10.53 6.09
N LEU A 91 5.55 10.57 5.08
CA LEU A 91 6.65 11.54 5.03
C LEU A 91 6.14 12.98 5.05
N GLU A 92 5.12 13.30 4.25
CA GLU A 92 4.52 14.64 4.21
C GLU A 92 3.80 14.96 5.53
N GLU A 93 3.01 14.02 6.08
CA GLU A 93 2.32 14.20 7.37
C GLU A 93 3.30 14.47 8.53
N GLN A 94 4.41 13.73 8.58
CA GLN A 94 5.46 13.93 9.59
C GLN A 94 6.20 15.26 9.39
N ALA A 95 6.39 15.70 8.14
CA ALA A 95 7.03 16.98 7.84
C ALA A 95 6.15 18.17 8.25
N ASP A 96 4.84 18.11 7.99
CA ASP A 96 3.90 19.18 8.34
C ASP A 96 3.72 19.31 9.86
N THR A 97 3.65 18.18 10.59
CA THR A 97 3.62 18.19 12.07
C THR A 97 4.88 18.82 12.68
N GLY A 98 6.04 18.67 12.01
CA GLY A 98 7.31 19.21 12.45
C GLY A 98 7.51 20.72 12.22
N ARG A 99 6.69 21.35 11.37
CA ARG A 99 6.80 22.78 11.03
C ARG A 99 6.26 23.72 12.11
N GLY A 100 5.54 23.19 13.11
CA GLY A 100 4.87 24.00 14.14
C GLY A 100 3.73 24.83 13.56
N VAL A 101 2.80 25.30 14.40
CA VAL A 101 1.72 26.21 14.01
C VAL A 101 2.34 27.59 13.72
N GLY A 102 3.01 27.72 12.57
CA GLY A 102 3.84 28.86 12.19
C GLY A 102 3.34 29.54 10.92
N ALA A 103 2.34 30.41 11.12
CA ALA A 103 2.13 31.71 10.46
C ALA A 103 2.03 31.90 8.93
N ASP A 104 2.28 30.93 8.04
CA ASP A 104 2.34 31.24 6.59
C ASP A 104 1.38 30.51 5.62
N SER A 105 0.43 29.71 6.11
CA SER A 105 -0.54 29.03 5.23
C SER A 105 -1.99 29.48 5.45
N ALA A 106 -2.24 30.79 5.47
CA ALA A 106 -3.61 31.31 5.52
C ALA A 106 -4.42 31.03 4.23
N ALA A 107 -3.76 30.65 3.14
CA ALA A 107 -4.39 30.45 1.83
C ALA A 107 -4.80 29.00 1.51
N VAL A 108 -4.23 28.00 2.21
CA VAL A 108 -4.53 26.58 1.99
C VAL A 108 -5.13 26.01 3.27
N PRO A 109 -6.36 25.46 3.24
CA PRO A 109 -6.96 24.83 4.41
C PRO A 109 -6.08 23.67 4.90
N PRO A 110 -6.05 23.39 6.22
CA PRO A 110 -5.28 22.28 6.76
C PRO A 110 -5.71 20.97 6.08
N ILE A 111 -4.74 20.19 5.61
CA ILE A 111 -4.98 18.90 4.98
C ILE A 111 -5.29 17.89 6.10
N ASP A 112 -6.46 17.26 6.03
CA ASP A 112 -6.70 16.05 6.80
C ASP A 112 -5.93 14.88 6.15
N HIS A 113 -4.77 14.57 6.72
CA HIS A 113 -3.86 13.54 6.20
C HIS A 113 -4.51 12.15 6.18
N GLU A 114 -5.42 11.84 7.10
CA GLU A 114 -6.13 10.55 7.10
C GLU A 114 -7.07 10.45 5.89
N SER A 115 -7.93 11.45 5.70
CA SER A 115 -8.85 11.48 4.56
C SER A 115 -8.10 11.50 3.22
N ALA A 116 -7.00 12.26 3.13
CA ALA A 116 -6.17 12.29 1.93
C ALA A 116 -5.50 10.93 1.65
N PHE A 117 -5.03 10.24 2.70
CA PHE A 117 -4.47 8.90 2.59
C PHE A 117 -5.52 7.89 2.09
N GLU A 118 -6.70 7.86 2.70
CA GLU A 118 -7.78 6.94 2.31
C GLU A 118 -8.26 7.21 0.86
N ALA A 119 -8.37 8.47 0.46
CA ALA A 119 -8.72 8.83 -0.92
C ALA A 119 -7.67 8.35 -1.93
N GLY A 120 -6.38 8.54 -1.63
CA GLY A 120 -5.30 8.06 -2.50
C GLY A 120 -5.22 6.53 -2.57
N LEU A 121 -5.45 5.86 -1.45
CA LEU A 121 -5.51 4.40 -1.37
C LEU A 121 -6.68 3.84 -2.19
N ALA A 122 -7.85 4.47 -2.11
CA ALA A 122 -9.02 4.11 -2.92
C ALA A 122 -8.74 4.24 -4.42
N LEU A 123 -8.11 5.33 -4.87
CA LEU A 123 -7.72 5.51 -6.27
C LEU A 123 -6.77 4.41 -6.79
N ILE A 124 -5.82 3.98 -5.95
CA ILE A 124 -4.92 2.87 -6.28
C ILE A 124 -5.69 1.55 -6.40
N LEU A 125 -6.60 1.29 -5.46
CA LEU A 125 -7.42 0.08 -5.43
C LEU A 125 -8.37 -0.01 -6.62
N ASP A 126 -9.08 1.08 -6.93
CA ASP A 126 -9.98 1.18 -8.07
C ASP A 126 -9.21 1.02 -9.38
N GLY A 127 -8.05 1.67 -9.50
CA GLY A 127 -7.17 1.52 -10.66
C GLY A 127 -6.62 0.09 -10.86
N LEU A 128 -6.51 -0.70 -9.80
CA LEU A 128 -6.17 -2.12 -9.88
C LEU A 128 -7.39 -2.95 -10.30
N THR A 129 -8.54 -2.71 -9.67
CA THR A 129 -9.80 -3.40 -9.96
C THR A 129 -10.20 -3.23 -11.43
N CYS A 130 -10.16 -2.00 -11.95
CA CYS A 130 -10.48 -1.70 -13.35
C CYS A 130 -9.56 -2.45 -14.34
N ARG A 131 -8.25 -2.52 -14.04
CA ARG A 131 -7.29 -3.24 -14.89
C ARG A 131 -7.54 -4.75 -14.91
N ILE A 132 -7.88 -5.33 -13.75
CA ILE A 132 -8.20 -6.75 -13.66
C ILE A 132 -9.49 -7.06 -14.45
N GLY A 133 -10.54 -6.23 -14.29
CA GLY A 133 -11.78 -6.38 -15.05
C GLY A 133 -11.59 -6.29 -16.57
N ALA A 134 -10.74 -5.35 -17.03
CA ALA A 134 -10.41 -5.21 -18.44
C ALA A 134 -9.65 -6.44 -19.00
N LEU A 135 -8.71 -6.99 -18.23
CA LEU A 135 -7.96 -8.19 -18.63
C LEU A 135 -8.85 -9.43 -18.75
N ILE A 136 -9.76 -9.65 -17.80
CA ILE A 136 -10.71 -10.75 -17.85
C ILE A 136 -11.59 -10.63 -19.10
N SER A 137 -12.10 -9.43 -19.37
CA SER A 137 -12.95 -9.17 -20.54
C SER A 137 -12.23 -9.47 -21.87
N LEU A 138 -10.94 -9.12 -21.98
CA LEU A 138 -10.13 -9.40 -23.17
C LEU A 138 -9.90 -10.90 -23.39
N VAL A 139 -9.64 -11.66 -22.33
CA VAL A 139 -9.44 -13.12 -22.42
C VAL A 139 -10.72 -13.84 -22.83
N THR A 140 -11.87 -13.43 -22.29
CA THR A 140 -13.17 -14.02 -22.63
C THR A 140 -13.52 -13.81 -24.11
N VAL A 141 -13.28 -12.61 -24.66
CA VAL A 141 -13.53 -12.31 -26.09
C VAL A 141 -12.65 -13.17 -27.00
N HIS A 142 -11.37 -13.33 -26.65
CA HIS A 142 -10.41 -14.11 -27.46
C HIS A 142 -10.67 -15.62 -27.43
N ALA A 143 -11.20 -16.15 -26.32
CA ALA A 143 -11.61 -17.55 -26.22
C ALA A 143 -12.85 -17.84 -27.09
N ALA A 144 -13.83 -16.93 -27.10
CA ALA A 144 -15.02 -17.06 -27.94
C ALA A 144 -14.67 -17.07 -29.45
N SER A 145 -13.75 -16.21 -29.89
CA SER A 145 -13.36 -16.12 -31.32
C SER A 145 -12.49 -17.28 -31.84
N ARG A 146 -12.01 -18.18 -30.98
CA ARG A 146 -11.27 -19.40 -31.39
C ARG A 146 -12.15 -20.65 -31.45
N SER A 147 -13.42 -20.52 -31.07
CA SER A 147 -14.38 -21.62 -30.99
C SER A 147 -15.32 -21.70 -32.22
N ASP A 148 -15.24 -20.69 -33.10
CA ASP A 148 -15.92 -20.60 -34.41
C ASP A 148 -14.91 -20.86 -35.54
#